data_AF-A0AAQ4CSN4-F1
#
_entry.id   AF-A0AAQ4CSN4-F1
#
_cell.length_a   1.000
_cell.length_b   1.000
_cell.length_c   1.000
_cell.angle_alpha   90.00
_cell.angle_beta   90.00
_cell.angle_gamma   90.00
#
_symmetry.space_group_name_H-M   'P 1'
#
loop_
_entity.id
_entity.type
_entity.pdbx_description
1 polymer ?
#
loop_
_entity_poly.entity_id
_entity_poly.type
_entity_poly.pdbx_seq_one_letter_code
_entity_poly.pdbx_strand_id
1 'polypeptide(L)' 'MHKKLQDYLIDFINIKENETLIVRDDCEILKKLMSILLALGQKEVEIKNCEELIVKKHL' A
#
# COMPACT_ATOMS: atom_id res chain seq x y z
N MET A 1 10.29 -14.14 -4.75
CA MET A 1 11.16 -13.21 -3.99
C MET A 1 10.21 -12.17 -3.41
N HIS A 2 9.91 -12.22 -2.10
CA HIS A 2 9.02 -11.21 -1.48
C HIS A 2 9.73 -9.86 -1.56
N LYS A 3 9.04 -8.84 -2.10
CA LYS A 3 9.52 -7.47 -2.05
C LYS A 3 9.58 -7.05 -0.58
N LYS A 4 10.58 -6.26 -0.22
CA LYS A 4 10.64 -5.71 1.14
C LYS A 4 9.54 -4.68 1.29
N LEU A 5 9.09 -4.45 2.52
CA LEU A 5 8.13 -3.40 2.83
C LEU A 5 8.57 -2.01 2.32
N GLN A 6 9.88 -1.74 2.31
CA GLN A 6 10.46 -0.52 1.74
C GLN A 6 10.22 -0.39 0.23
N ASP A 7 10.26 -1.48 -0.53
CA ASP A 7 10.05 -1.46 -1.97
C ASP A 7 8.62 -1.01 -2.30
N TYR A 8 7.64 -1.46 -1.52
CA TYR A 8 6.24 -1.03 -1.67
C TYR A 8 6.01 0.44 -1.32
N LEU A 9 6.76 0.97 -0.35
CA LEU A 9 6.71 2.40 -0.04
C LEU A 9 7.33 3.23 -1.15
N ILE A 10 8.42 2.76 -1.77
CA ILE A 10 9.03 3.40 -2.94
C ILE A 10 8.04 3.38 -4.11
N ASP A 11 7.37 2.25 -4.36
CA ASP A 11 6.32 2.13 -5.38
C ASP A 11 5.19 3.17 -5.13
N PHE A 12 4.74 3.31 -3.87
CA PHE A 12 3.73 4.30 -3.49
C PHE A 12 4.19 5.77 -3.68
N ILE A 13 5.44 6.07 -3.36
CA ILE A 13 6.00 7.42 -3.56
C ILE A 13 6.05 7.75 -5.07
N ASN A 14 6.36 6.76 -5.91
CA ASN A 14 6.57 6.94 -7.35
C ASN A 14 5.26 7.02 -8.17
N ILE A 15 4.14 6.49 -7.68
CA ILE A 15 2.85 6.65 -8.38
C ILE A 15 2.39 8.12 -8.35
N LYS A 16 1.63 8.52 -9.36
CA LYS A 16 1.10 9.90 -9.47
C LYS A 16 -0.07 10.13 -8.52
N GLU A 17 -0.39 11.39 -8.29
CA GLU A 17 -1.61 11.77 -7.60
C GLU A 17 -2.84 11.20 -8.31
N ASN A 18 -3.83 10.72 -7.54
CA ASN A 18 -5.03 10.03 -8.00
C ASN A 18 -4.80 8.67 -8.68
N GLU A 19 -3.57 8.15 -8.72
CA GLU A 19 -3.31 6.77 -9.15
C GLU A 19 -3.54 5.79 -8.01
N THR A 20 -3.89 4.56 -8.40
CA THR A 20 -4.12 3.44 -7.50
C THR A 20 -2.93 2.48 -7.54
N LEU A 21 -2.31 2.25 -6.37
CA LEU A 21 -1.36 1.18 -6.15
C LEU A 21 -2.10 -0.08 -5.69
N ILE A 22 -1.83 -1.21 -6.33
CA ILE A 22 -2.32 -2.52 -5.93
C ILE A 22 -1.12 -3.38 -5.53
N VAL A 23 -1.09 -3.81 -4.28
CA VAL A 23 -0.03 -4.66 -3.71
C VAL A 23 -0.61 -6.03 -3.38
N ARG A 24 0.05 -7.09 -3.83
CA ARG A 24 -0.28 -8.48 -3.51
C ARG A 24 0.91 -9.12 -2.80
N ASP A 25 0.71 -9.49 -1.54
CA ASP A 25 1.75 -10.11 -0.71
C ASP A 25 1.11 -10.77 0.53
N ASP A 26 1.93 -11.30 1.43
CA ASP A 26 1.51 -11.88 2.70
C ASP A 26 0.66 -10.90 3.52
N CYS A 27 -0.43 -11.39 4.13
CA CYS A 27 -1.35 -10.53 4.87
C CYS A 27 -0.68 -9.71 5.98
N GLU A 28 0.34 -10.27 6.64
CA GLU A 28 1.16 -9.55 7.64
C GLU A 28 1.86 -8.33 7.05
N ILE A 29 2.40 -8.45 5.82
CA ILE A 29 3.05 -7.35 5.10
C ILE A 29 2.00 -6.32 4.70
N LEU A 30 0.85 -6.76 4.16
CA LEU A 30 -0.24 -5.87 3.76
C LEU A 30 -0.79 -5.05 4.93
N LYS A 31 -0.97 -5.66 6.10
CA LYS A 31 -1.42 -4.96 7.33
C LYS A 31 -0.40 -3.93 7.82
N LYS A 32 0.89 -4.25 7.77
CA LYS A 32 1.96 -3.30 8.13
C LYS A 32 1.98 -2.12 7.16
N LEU A 33 1.90 -2.40 5.85
CA LEU A 33 1.88 -1.38 4.81
C LEU A 33 0.64 -0.48 4.93
N MET A 34 -0.54 -1.05 5.17
CA MET A 34 -1.77 -0.30 5.46
C MET A 34 -1.58 0.67 6.63
N SER A 35 -1.05 0.18 7.76
CA SER A 35 -0.86 1.00 8.96
C SER A 35 0.07 2.19 8.69
N ILE A 36 1.12 1.98 7.89
CA ILE A 36 2.06 3.04 7.51
C ILE A 36 1.39 4.05 6.59
N LEU A 37 0.66 3.60 5.56
CA LEU A 37 0.01 4.48 4.60
C LEU A 37 -1.10 5.34 5.26
N LEU A 38 -1.85 4.75 6.20
CA LEU A 38 -2.79 5.49 7.03
C LEU A 38 -2.10 6.55 7.90
N ALA A 39 -0.96 6.21 8.52
CA ALA A 39 -0.17 7.15 9.32
C ALA A 39 0.44 8.29 8.47
N LEU A 40 0.71 8.03 7.19
CA LEU A 40 1.12 9.04 6.21
C LEU A 40 -0.05 9.90 5.69
N GLY A 41 -1.26 9.72 6.22
CA GLY A 41 -2.43 10.53 5.90
C GLY A 41 -3.25 10.06 4.70
N GLN A 42 -2.94 8.89 4.13
CA GLN A 42 -3.75 8.31 3.07
C GLN A 42 -5.09 7.83 3.62
N LYS A 43 -6.19 8.26 3.00
CA LYS A 43 -7.55 7.93 3.46
C LYS A 43 -8.18 6.78 2.68
N GLU A 44 -7.76 6.58 1.44
CA GLU A 44 -8.28 5.56 0.53
C GLU A 44 -7.35 4.34 0.52
N VAL A 45 -7.36 3.57 1.61
CA VAL A 45 -6.58 2.34 1.78
C VAL A 45 -7.50 1.18 2.16
N GLU A 46 -7.52 0.11 1.35
CA GLU A 46 -8.39 -1.06 1.54
C GLU A 46 -7.57 -2.36 1.44
N ILE A 47 -7.79 -3.30 2.37
CA ILE A 47 -7.30 -4.68 2.24
C ILE A 47 -8.45 -5.59 1.82
N LYS A 48 -8.26 -6.33 0.72
CA LYS A 48 -9.20 -7.35 0.25
C LYS A 48 -8.69 -8.73 0.58
N ASN A 49 -9.49 -9.47 1.35
CA ASN A 49 -9.28 -10.89 1.69
C ASN A 49 -7.87 -11.26 2.17
N CYS A 50 -7.13 -10.33 2.79
CA CYS A 50 -5.74 -10.58 3.21
C CYS A 50 -4.77 -10.92 2.05
N GLU A 51 -5.17 -10.71 0.79
CA GLU A 51 -4.40 -11.06 -0.41
C GLU A 51 -3.96 -9.82 -1.19
N GLU A 52 -4.74 -8.73 -1.08
CA GLU A 52 -4.48 -7.50 -1.81
C GLU A 52 -4.63 -6.27 -0.89
N LEU A 53 -3.74 -5.30 -1.05
CA LEU A 53 -3.86 -3.95 -0.54
C LEU A 53 -4.03 -2.99 -1.71
N ILE A 54 -5.10 -2.20 -1.68
CA ILE A 54 -5.44 -1.20 -2.68
C ILE A 54 -5.31 0.16 -2.01
N VAL A 55 -4.47 1.02 -2.57
CA VAL A 55 -4.22 2.37 -2.05
C VAL A 55 -4.37 3.36 -3.18
N LYS A 56 -5.25 4.35 -3.03
CA LYS A 56 -5.30 5.48 -3.95
C LYS A 56 -4.55 6.66 -3.34
N LYS A 57 -3.58 7.18 -4.08
CA LYS A 57 -2.77 8.30 -3.62
C LYS A 57 -3.57 9.59 -3.64
N HIS A 58 -3.82 10.13 -2.46
CA HIS A 58 -4.37 11.46 -2.27
C HIS A 58 -3.33 12.28 -1.49
N LEU A 59 -2.80 13.33 -2.13
CA LEU A 59 -2.03 14.37 -1.47
C LEU A 59 -2.96 15.54 -1.10
#